data_AF-A0AAV3XK60-F1
#
_entry.id   AF-A0AAV3XK60-F1
#
_cell.length_a   1.000
_cell.length_b   1.000
_cell.length_c   1.000
_cell.angle_alpha   90.00
_cell.angle_beta   90.00
_cell.angle_gamma   90.00
#
_symmetry.space_group_name_H-M   'P 1'
#
loop_
_entity.id
_entity.type
_entity.pdbx_description
1 polymer ?
#
loop_
_entity_poly.entity_id
_entity_poly.type
_entity_poly.pdbx_seq_one_letter_code
_entity_poly.pdbx_strand_id
1 'polypeptide(L)'
;MLKEPPSVLIEIVSTNWEEDYRNQPLSYAAFGVSELWIIAPLFTIARSAKRQNPKIQEPTISVGKLVSNRSILYHVRSITLNKNLRASPCHRSPKSFLTMGEEPDMILVEREYEFESCTGSDKIKSQFFRDLALTVEQIIAFGEGV
;
A
#
# COMPACT_ATOMS: atom_id res chain seq x y z
N MET A 1 19.97 -1.13 -9.77
CA MET A 1 19.50 -0.18 -8.73
C MET A 1 18.94 1.04 -9.44
N LEU A 2 17.67 1.37 -9.20
CA LEU A 2 17.09 2.63 -9.70
C LEU A 2 17.81 3.79 -8.98
N LYS A 3 18.25 4.80 -9.74
CA LYS A 3 18.94 5.98 -9.17
C LYS A 3 17.96 7.01 -8.59
N GLU A 4 16.71 6.97 -9.05
CA GLU A 4 15.63 7.89 -8.70
C GLU A 4 14.34 7.09 -8.48
N PRO A 5 13.41 7.57 -7.62
CA PRO A 5 12.13 6.92 -7.43
C PRO A 5 11.29 6.97 -8.71
N PRO A 6 10.43 5.98 -8.96
CA PRO A 6 9.46 6.07 -10.04
C PRO A 6 8.49 7.24 -9.80
N SER A 7 8.04 7.89 -10.88
CA SER A 7 7.04 8.97 -10.79
C SER A 7 5.68 8.47 -10.31
N VAL A 8 5.30 7.26 -10.74
CA VAL A 8 4.06 6.58 -10.37
C VAL A 8 4.40 5.19 -9.83
N LEU A 9 3.83 4.85 -8.67
CA LEU A 9 3.87 3.49 -8.11
C LEU A 9 2.44 2.96 -7.95
N ILE A 10 2.23 1.69 -8.26
CA ILE A 10 0.92 1.03 -8.12
C ILE A 10 1.09 -0.12 -7.14
N GLU A 11 0.37 -0.06 -6.02
CA GLU A 11 0.29 -1.09 -5.00
C GLU A 11 -1.07 -1.79 -5.09
N ILE A 12 -1.07 -3.10 -5.31
CA ILE A 12 -2.28 -3.91 -5.28
C ILE A 12 -2.40 -4.51 -3.88
N VAL A 13 -3.34 -3.99 -3.10
CA VAL A 13 -3.43 -4.35 -1.69
C VAL A 13 -4.19 -5.64 -1.50
N SER A 14 -3.77 -6.37 -0.47
CA SER A 14 -4.37 -7.66 -0.12
C SER A 14 -5.42 -7.50 0.99
N THR A 15 -5.72 -8.58 1.70
CA THR A 15 -6.56 -8.56 2.90
C THR A 15 -5.78 -8.11 4.16
N ASN A 16 -4.75 -7.26 4.09
CA ASN A 16 -3.96 -6.81 5.25
C ASN A 16 -3.94 -5.28 5.38
N TRP A 17 -5.11 -4.72 5.66
CA TRP A 17 -5.36 -3.28 5.49
C TRP A 17 -4.64 -2.34 6.47
N GLU A 18 -4.16 -2.82 7.62
CA GLU A 18 -3.49 -1.93 8.58
C GLU A 18 -2.06 -1.59 8.12
N GLU A 19 -1.38 -2.53 7.47
CA GLU A 19 0.00 -2.36 6.98
C GLU A 19 0.03 -1.63 5.64
N ASP A 20 -0.85 -2.06 4.72
CA ASP A 20 -0.92 -1.57 3.34
C ASP A 20 -1.33 -0.08 3.26
N TYR A 21 -2.19 0.39 4.18
CA TYR A 21 -2.71 1.77 4.14
C TYR A 21 -1.96 2.76 5.05
N ARG A 22 -1.05 2.29 5.92
CA ARG A 22 -0.31 3.17 6.84
C ARG A 22 1.20 3.14 6.63
N ASN A 23 1.82 1.98 6.56
CA ASN A 23 3.28 1.89 6.63
C ASN A 23 3.94 2.03 5.25
N GLN A 24 3.38 1.39 4.23
CA GLN A 24 3.93 1.47 2.88
C GLN A 24 3.86 2.89 2.29
N PRO A 25 2.73 3.64 2.40
CA PRO A 25 2.67 5.00 1.87
C PRO A 25 3.70 5.94 2.50
N LEU A 26 3.96 5.82 3.81
CA LEU A 26 4.99 6.62 4.49
C LEU A 26 6.38 6.35 3.92
N SER A 27 6.71 5.09 3.67
CA SER A 27 7.99 4.71 3.07
C SER A 27 8.13 5.30 1.66
N TYR A 28 7.10 5.17 0.83
CA TYR A 28 7.11 5.72 -0.53
C TYR A 28 7.16 7.25 -0.55
N ALA A 29 6.50 7.92 0.40
CA ALA A 29 6.57 9.37 0.57
C ALA A 29 7.98 9.84 0.96
N ALA A 30 8.63 9.11 1.88
CA ALA A 30 10.02 9.37 2.26
C ALA A 30 10.99 9.19 1.08
N PHE A 31 10.74 8.21 0.21
CA PHE A 31 11.50 8.02 -1.04
C PHE A 31 11.14 9.02 -2.14
N GLY A 32 10.07 9.81 -2.00
CA GLY A 32 9.70 10.86 -2.94
C GLY A 32 8.96 10.38 -4.20
N VAL A 33 8.28 9.24 -4.13
CA VAL A 33 7.37 8.80 -5.21
C VAL A 33 6.24 9.84 -5.35
N SER A 34 6.04 10.37 -6.55
CA SER A 34 5.17 11.55 -6.75
C SER A 34 3.68 11.22 -6.78
N GLU A 35 3.32 10.03 -7.27
CA GLU A 35 1.95 9.53 -7.31
C GLU A 35 1.92 8.05 -6.88
N LEU A 36 1.00 7.71 -5.99
CA LEU A 36 0.82 6.35 -5.47
C LEU A 36 -0.62 5.90 -5.73
N TRP A 37 -0.80 4.79 -6.45
CA TRP A 37 -2.10 4.17 -6.61
C TRP A 37 -2.22 3.00 -5.65
N ILE A 38 -3.33 2.94 -4.93
CA ILE A 38 -3.70 1.82 -4.07
C ILE A 38 -4.92 1.15 -4.71
N ILE A 39 -4.74 -0.08 -5.19
CA ILE A 39 -5.79 -0.86 -5.85
C ILE A 39 -6.36 -1.86 -4.84
N ALA A 40 -7.61 -1.66 -4.44
CA ALA A 40 -8.34 -2.49 -3.48
C ALA A 40 -9.47 -3.25 -4.19
N PRO A 41 -9.19 -4.42 -4.81
CA PRO A 41 -10.12 -5.13 -5.68
C PRO A 41 -11.22 -5.92 -4.95
N LEU A 42 -11.22 -5.97 -3.62
CA LEU A 42 -12.17 -6.74 -2.80
C LEU A 42 -12.22 -8.26 -3.06
N PHE A 43 -11.06 -8.91 -3.15
CA PHE A 43 -11.05 -10.37 -3.20
C PHE A 43 -11.55 -10.99 -1.88
N THR A 44 -12.72 -11.62 -1.93
CA THR A 44 -13.23 -12.48 -0.86
C THR A 44 -12.66 -13.89 -1.02
N ILE A 45 -11.45 -14.12 -0.51
CA ILE A 45 -11.01 -15.50 -0.27
C ILE A 45 -11.60 -15.93 1.08
N ALA A 46 -12.44 -16.97 1.11
CA ALA A 46 -13.12 -17.45 2.32
C ALA A 46 -12.19 -17.65 3.54
N ARG A 47 -10.91 -17.95 3.29
CA ARG A 47 -9.82 -18.05 4.27
C ARG A 47 -9.54 -16.75 5.06
N SER A 48 -9.91 -15.59 4.54
CA SER A 48 -9.47 -14.28 5.05
C SER A 48 -10.58 -13.25 5.18
N ALA A 49 -11.85 -13.68 5.18
CA ALA A 49 -13.02 -12.80 5.35
C ALA A 49 -12.93 -11.88 6.59
N LYS A 50 -12.29 -12.33 7.68
CA LYS A 50 -12.09 -11.52 8.91
C LYS A 50 -11.01 -10.45 8.81
N ARG A 51 -10.30 -10.35 7.68
CA ARG A 51 -9.20 -9.39 7.48
C ARG A 51 -9.51 -8.32 6.42
N GLN A 52 -10.76 -8.24 5.98
CA GLN A 52 -11.19 -7.17 5.09
C GLN A 52 -11.07 -5.81 5.78
N ASN A 53 -10.70 -4.78 5.01
CA ASN A 53 -10.80 -3.40 5.46
C ASN A 53 -12.29 -3.04 5.63
N PRO A 54 -12.80 -2.79 6.85
CA PRO A 54 -14.22 -2.47 7.03
C PRO A 54 -14.61 -1.14 6.37
N LYS A 55 -13.64 -0.30 5.99
CA LYS A 55 -13.89 0.97 5.28
C LYS A 55 -14.08 0.80 3.77
N ILE A 56 -13.68 -0.34 3.20
CA ILE A 56 -13.78 -0.60 1.76
C ILE A 56 -14.84 -1.68 1.54
N GLN A 57 -15.98 -1.28 0.98
CA GLN A 57 -17.16 -2.13 0.79
C GLN A 57 -17.42 -2.48 -0.68
N GLU A 58 -16.83 -1.73 -1.61
CA GLU A 58 -16.79 -2.04 -3.05
C GLU A 58 -15.36 -1.88 -3.62
N PRO A 59 -15.04 -2.44 -4.81
CA PRO A 59 -13.73 -2.29 -5.40
C PRO A 59 -13.37 -0.81 -5.53
N THR A 60 -12.20 -0.44 -5.01
CA THR A 60 -11.79 0.96 -4.88
C THR A 60 -10.38 1.13 -5.42
N ILE A 61 -10.15 2.23 -6.13
CA ILE A 61 -8.83 2.69 -6.52
C ILE A 61 -8.60 4.05 -5.88
N SER A 62 -7.54 4.19 -5.09
CA SER A 62 -7.14 5.47 -4.50
C SER A 62 -5.89 6.00 -5.18
N VAL A 63 -5.94 7.20 -5.73
CA VAL A 63 -4.78 7.89 -6.32
C VAL A 63 -4.30 8.96 -5.37
N GLY A 64 -3.08 8.78 -4.86
CA GLY A 64 -2.42 9.68 -3.93
C GLY A 64 -1.45 10.60 -4.65
N LYS A 65 -1.55 11.91 -4.44
CA LYS A 65 -0.57 12.90 -4.86
C LYS A 65 0.36 13.23 -3.70
N LEU A 66 1.67 13.17 -3.93
CA LEU A 66 2.65 13.58 -2.93
C LEU A 66 2.61 15.11 -2.77
N VAL A 67 2.36 15.58 -1.55
CA VAL A 67 2.35 16.98 -1.17
C VAL A 67 3.40 17.24 -0.09
N SER A 68 3.93 18.46 -0.06
CA SER A 68 4.79 18.89 1.05
C SER A 68 3.91 19.24 2.25
N ASN A 69 4.08 18.53 3.35
CA ASN A 69 3.47 18.90 4.62
C ASN A 69 4.56 19.42 5.56
N ARG A 70 4.40 20.65 6.06
CA ARG A 70 5.27 21.21 7.09
C ARG A 70 4.96 20.52 8.42
N SER A 71 5.66 19.40 8.63
CA SER A 71 5.86 18.69 9.90
C SER A 71 4.73 17.76 10.36
N ILE A 72 4.81 16.48 9.98
CA ILE A 72 4.20 15.38 10.75
C ILE A 72 5.32 14.46 11.26
N LEU A 73 5.33 14.22 12.57
CA LEU A 73 6.17 13.21 13.23
C LEU A 73 5.39 11.90 13.29
N TYR A 74 5.86 10.88 12.59
CA TYR A 74 5.27 9.55 12.68
C TYR A 74 6.09 8.67 13.63
N HIS A 75 5.38 7.92 14.46
CA HIS A 75 5.96 6.86 15.27
C HIS A 75 6.08 5.61 14.39
N VAL A 76 7.27 5.30 13.90
CA VAL A 76 7.51 4.04 13.18
C VAL A 76 7.92 3.01 14.22
N ARG A 77 7.11 1.96 14.37
CA ARG A 77 7.52 0.80 15.16
C ARG A 77 8.65 0.14 14.40
N SER A 78 9.85 0.11 14.98
CA SER A 78 11.05 -0.44 14.36
C SER A 78 10.81 -1.89 13.91
N ILE A 79 10.80 -2.13 12.60
CA ILE A 79 10.78 -3.50 12.05
C ILE A 79 12.22 -4.00 12.03
N THR A 80 12.65 -4.65 13.11
CA THR A 80 13.96 -5.31 13.12
C THR A 80 13.84 -6.65 12.38
N LEU A 81 14.45 -6.74 11.20
CA LEU A 81 14.64 -8.00 10.46
C LEU A 81 15.59 -8.90 11.25
N ASN A 82 15.04 -9.84 12.03
CA ASN A 82 15.84 -10.81 12.77
C ASN A 82 16.52 -11.77 11.78
N LYS A 83 17.84 -11.62 11.57
CA LYS A 83 18.64 -12.46 10.67
C LYS A 83 18.97 -13.86 11.23
N ASN A 84 18.36 -14.28 12.34
CA ASN A 84 18.59 -15.64 12.89
C ASN A 84 17.77 -16.70 12.13
N LEU A 85 18.22 -17.02 10.91
CA LEU A 85 17.84 -18.25 10.21
C LEU A 85 18.58 -19.43 10.86
N ARG A 86 17.98 -20.06 11.88
CA ARG A 86 18.29 -21.47 12.15
C ARG A 86 17.36 -22.31 11.30
N ALA A 87 17.94 -23.08 10.40
CA ALA A 87 17.22 -24.06 9.60
C ALA A 87 16.60 -25.12 10.52
N SER A 88 15.27 -25.20 10.54
CA SER A 88 14.54 -26.34 11.11
C SER A 88 14.14 -27.28 9.96
N PRO A 89 14.33 -28.60 10.07
CA PRO A 89 13.99 -29.52 9.01
C PRO A 89 12.48 -29.77 8.95
N CYS A 90 11.94 -29.63 7.74
CA CYS A 90 10.66 -30.12 7.23
C CYS A 90 9.31 -29.48 7.69
N HIS A 91 8.58 -29.00 6.67
CA HIS A 91 7.10 -28.94 6.55
C HIS A 91 6.30 -27.76 7.15
N ARG A 92 6.94 -26.63 7.44
CA ARG A 92 6.23 -25.32 7.47
C ARG A 92 7.11 -24.27 6.82
N SER A 93 6.54 -23.48 5.91
CA SER A 93 7.16 -22.26 5.39
C SER A 93 7.59 -21.39 6.58
N PRO A 94 8.82 -20.84 6.58
CA PRO A 94 9.33 -20.09 7.71
C PRO A 94 8.46 -18.85 7.93
N LYS A 95 7.74 -18.82 9.04
CA LYS A 95 7.15 -17.58 9.54
C LYS A 95 8.29 -16.81 10.19
N SER A 96 8.75 -15.75 9.54
CA SER A 96 9.55 -14.72 10.19
C SER A 96 8.77 -14.23 11.42
N PHE A 97 9.26 -14.55 12.61
CA PHE A 97 8.70 -14.04 13.85
C PHE A 97 9.27 -12.63 14.03
N LEU A 98 8.42 -11.62 13.85
CA LEU A 98 8.77 -10.22 14.13
C LEU A 98 8.73 -10.04 15.65
N THR A 99 9.89 -9.88 16.28
CA THR A 99 9.97 -9.39 17.67
C THR A 99 9.95 -7.88 17.65
N MET A 100 9.06 -7.28 18.44
CA MET A 100 8.95 -5.83 18.62
C MET A 100 10.20 -5.32 19.35
N GLY A 101 10.97 -4.42 18.73
CA GLY A 101 12.07 -3.70 19.39
C GLY A 101 11.52 -2.64 20.35
N GLU A 102 12.25 -2.38 21.44
CA GLU A 102 11.78 -1.57 22.58
C GLU A 102 11.97 -0.05 22.40
N GLU A 103 12.52 0.45 21.29
CA GLU A 103 12.68 1.89 21.04
C GLU A 103 12.01 2.32 19.72
N PRO A 104 11.20 3.38 19.72
CA PRO A 104 10.52 3.83 18.52
C PRO A 104 11.39 4.73 17.66
N ASP A 105 11.61 4.31 16.42
CA ASP A 105 12.22 5.17 15.41
C ASP A 105 11.17 6.22 14.98
N MET A 106 11.31 7.46 15.47
CA MET A 106 10.50 8.57 14.99
C MET A 106 11.05 9.04 13.65
N ILE A 107 10.30 8.83 12.57
CA ILE A 107 10.65 9.36 11.25
C ILE A 107 9.90 10.68 11.07
N LEU A 108 10.66 11.77 10.90
CA LEU A 108 10.11 13.02 10.42
C LEU A 108 9.84 12.84 8.92
N VAL A 109 8.57 12.92 8.52
CA VAL A 109 8.20 12.85 7.11
C VAL A 109 7.69 14.23 6.70
N GLU A 110 8.45 14.91 5.85
CA GLU A 110 8.12 16.24 5.31
C GLU A 110 7.10 16.21 4.17
N ARG A 111 6.64 15.00 3.80
CA ARG A 111 5.80 14.74 2.64
C ARG A 111 4.74 13.71 2.99
N GLU A 112 3.55 13.89 2.47
CA GLU A 112 2.47 12.91 2.62
C GLU A 112 1.68 12.81 1.33
N TYR A 113 0.80 11.81 1.25
CA TYR A 113 -0.10 11.66 0.12
C TYR A 113 -1.48 12.21 0.46
N GLU A 114 -1.99 13.08 -0.42
CA GLU A 114 -3.41 13.40 -0.48
C GLU A 114 -4.09 12.45 -1.46
N PHE A 115 -5.00 11.61 -0.97
CA PHE A 115 -5.69 10.58 -1.77
C PHE A 115 -7.06 11.02 -2.25
N GLU A 116 -7.34 10.75 -3.53
CA GLU A 116 -8.68 10.73 -4.11
C GLU A 116 -9.05 9.28 -4.44
N SER A 117 -10.20 8.82 -3.95
CA SER A 117 -10.71 7.46 -4.20
C SER A 117 -11.81 7.48 -5.26
N CYS A 118 -11.80 6.46 -6.10
CA CYS A 118 -12.81 6.20 -7.14
C CYS A 118 -13.34 4.77 -7.03
N THR A 119 -14.61 4.58 -7.39
CA THR A 119 -15.29 3.26 -7.39
C THR A 119 -16.18 3.10 -8.63
N GLY A 120 -16.58 1.86 -8.94
CA GLY A 120 -17.52 1.56 -10.03
C GLY A 120 -17.19 2.25 -11.37
N SER A 121 -18.09 3.11 -11.83
CA SER A 121 -17.99 3.85 -13.10
C SER A 121 -17.12 5.10 -13.04
N ASP A 122 -16.56 5.46 -11.89
CA ASP A 122 -15.70 6.63 -11.75
C ASP A 122 -14.44 6.49 -12.61
N LYS A 123 -14.04 7.58 -13.26
CA LYS A 123 -12.78 7.65 -14.00
C LYS A 123 -11.62 7.87 -13.05
N ILE A 124 -10.55 7.12 -13.25
CA ILE A 124 -9.30 7.27 -12.50
C ILE A 124 -8.62 8.57 -12.90
N LYS A 125 -8.29 9.41 -11.92
CA LYS A 125 -7.63 10.70 -12.14
C LYS A 125 -6.17 10.62 -11.74
N SER A 126 -5.28 10.79 -12.71
CA SER A 126 -3.83 10.83 -12.50
C SER A 126 -3.28 12.18 -12.93
N GLN A 127 -2.31 12.71 -12.17
CA GLN A 127 -1.57 13.92 -12.58
C GLN A 127 -0.60 13.63 -13.73
N PHE A 128 -0.15 12.37 -13.87
CA PHE A 128 0.78 11.93 -14.92
C PHE A 128 0.06 11.38 -16.17
N PHE A 129 -1.08 10.71 -16.00
CA PHE A 129 -1.87 10.13 -17.09
C PHE A 129 -3.21 10.87 -17.25
N ARG A 130 -3.17 12.11 -17.75
CA ARG A 130 -4.35 12.99 -17.82
C ARG A 130 -5.42 12.53 -18.80
N ASP A 131 -5.01 11.82 -19.84
CA ASP A 131 -5.92 11.30 -20.87
C ASP A 131 -6.43 9.89 -20.53
N LEU A 132 -6.13 9.39 -19.33
CA LEU A 132 -6.62 8.09 -18.87
C LEU A 132 -8.13 8.14 -18.69
N ALA A 133 -8.83 7.30 -19.47
CA ALA A 133 -10.28 7.22 -19.47
C ALA A 133 -10.82 5.91 -18.86
N LEU A 134 -9.97 5.17 -18.14
CA LEU A 134 -10.35 3.90 -17.50
C LEU A 134 -11.20 4.14 -16.24
N THR A 135 -12.21 3.30 -16.07
CA THR A 135 -13.00 3.22 -14.84
C THR A 135 -12.53 2.08 -13.95
N VAL A 136 -12.91 2.12 -12.67
CA VAL A 136 -12.59 1.05 -11.72
C VAL A 136 -13.20 -0.27 -12.16
N GLU A 137 -14.48 -0.27 -12.55
CA GLU A 137 -15.17 -1.46 -13.04
C GLU A 137 -14.46 -2.09 -14.24
N GLN A 138 -13.94 -1.29 -15.18
CA GLN A 138 -13.21 -1.80 -16.34
C GLN A 138 -11.91 -2.51 -15.94
N ILE A 139 -11.19 -1.99 -14.94
CA ILE A 139 -9.97 -2.63 -14.44
C ILE A 139 -10.30 -3.94 -13.72
N ILE A 140 -11.35 -3.96 -12.90
CA ILE A 140 -11.75 -5.13 -12.13
C ILE A 140 -12.30 -6.23 -13.04
N ALA A 141 -13.20 -5.89 -13.97
CA ALA A 141 -13.79 -6.85 -14.92
C ALA A 141 -12.73 -7.54 -15.79
N PHE A 142 -11.65 -6.84 -16.15
CA PHE A 142 -10.53 -7.46 -16.87
C PHE A 142 -9.82 -8.54 -16.05
N GLY A 143 -9.74 -8.37 -14.72
CA GLY A 143 -9.11 -9.34 -13.81
C GLY A 143 -9.92 -10.62 -13.58
N GLU A 144 -11.23 -10.61 -13.83
CA GLU A 144 -12.11 -11.79 -13.66
C GLU A 144 -12.13 -12.72 -14.89
N GLY A 145 -11.55 -12.29 -16.01
CA GLY A 145 -11.56 -12.99 -17.30
C GLY A 145 -10.26 -13.69 -17.70
N VAL A 146 -9.32 -13.92 -16.76
CA VAL A 146 -8.02 -14.60 -16.98
C VAL A 146 -7.88 -15.84 -16.13
#